data_AF-A0A9R1RC68-F1
#
_entry.id   AF-A0A9R1RC68-F1
#
_cell.length_a   1.000
_cell.length_b   1.000
_cell.length_c   1.000
_cell.angle_alpha   90.00
_cell.angle_beta   90.00
_cell.angle_gamma   90.00
#
_symmetry.space_group_name_H-M   'P 1'
#
loop_
_entity.id
_entity.type
_entity.pdbx_description
1 polymer ?
#
loop_
_entity_poly.entity_id
_entity_poly.type
_entity_poly.pdbx_seq_one_letter_code
_entity_poly.pdbx_strand_id
1 'polypeptide(L)'
;MGIQGTEVAKESSDIIILDDNFATLVRVVRWGRSVYANIQKFIQFQLTVNVAALIINVVSAVSSGDVPLNAVQLLWVNLIMDTLGALALATEPPNNHLMQRPPVGRREPLITNIMWRNLLIMAFYQVAILLTLTFKGVSLLRLEHDNPAHAEILKNTFIFNTFVLLQVFSEFNARKPDELNIFKGIAGNKLFIAIIAITVVLQVLIIEFLGKFTTTVRLSWQLWLVSIGLAFISWPLALVGKLIPVPDRPFLEMFSCCCPGKKEGLMMGRKAVV
;
A
#
# COMPACT_ATOMS: atom_id res chain seq x y z
N MET A 1 11.36 17.42 -32.88
CA MET A 1 12.57 16.83 -33.47
C MET A 1 13.77 17.68 -33.06
N GLY A 2 14.80 17.04 -32.52
CA GLY A 2 15.98 17.66 -31.94
C GLY A 2 17.02 18.07 -32.97
N ILE A 3 17.09 17.37 -34.12
CA ILE A 3 18.06 17.69 -35.18
C ILE A 3 17.41 18.59 -36.23
N GLN A 4 16.28 18.15 -36.79
CA GLN A 4 15.59 18.84 -37.89
C GLN A 4 14.57 19.89 -37.45
N GLY A 5 14.27 20.00 -36.15
CA GLY A 5 13.31 20.99 -35.64
C GLY A 5 13.90 22.40 -35.56
N THR A 6 13.08 23.41 -35.84
CA THR A 6 13.43 24.83 -35.59
C THR A 6 13.53 25.11 -34.10
N GLU A 7 14.35 26.09 -33.70
CA GLU A 7 14.51 26.46 -32.27
C GLU A 7 13.20 26.91 -31.63
N VAL A 8 12.39 27.69 -32.36
CA VAL A 8 11.06 28.11 -31.90
C VAL A 8 10.16 26.90 -31.60
N ALA A 9 10.21 25.86 -32.43
CA ALA A 9 9.46 24.63 -32.21
C ALA A 9 10.01 23.79 -31.03
N LYS A 10 11.33 23.81 -30.79
CA LYS A 10 11.94 23.15 -29.63
C LYS A 10 11.54 23.84 -28.33
N GLU A 11 11.63 25.17 -28.28
CA GLU A 11 11.24 25.97 -27.10
C GLU A 11 9.74 25.88 -26.80
N SER A 12 8.90 25.69 -27.81
CA SER A 12 7.45 25.56 -27.65
C SER A 12 6.98 24.13 -27.33
N SER A 13 7.89 23.15 -27.23
CA SER A 13 7.54 21.73 -27.08
C SER A 13 7.81 21.21 -25.67
N ASP A 14 6.87 20.43 -25.12
CA ASP A 14 7.05 19.77 -23.81
C ASP A 14 8.06 18.61 -23.84
N ILE A 15 8.24 17.99 -25.01
CA ILE A 15 9.14 16.84 -25.21
C ILE A 15 9.88 16.98 -26.53
N ILE A 16 11.22 16.97 -26.47
CA ILE A 16 12.10 17.01 -27.64
C ILE A 16 12.72 15.62 -27.86
N ILE A 17 12.51 15.06 -29.05
CA ILE A 17 13.14 13.80 -29.49
C ILE A 17 14.52 14.12 -30.05
N LEU A 18 15.59 13.79 -29.31
CA LEU A 18 16.96 14.18 -29.66
C LEU A 18 17.51 13.46 -30.90
N ASP A 19 17.05 12.24 -31.18
CA ASP A 19 17.55 11.36 -32.25
C ASP A 19 16.67 11.36 -33.51
N ASP A 20 15.65 12.21 -33.55
CA ASP A 20 14.64 12.30 -34.62
C ASP A 20 13.97 10.96 -35.01
N ASN A 21 14.01 9.96 -34.12
CA ASN A 21 13.48 8.64 -34.37
C ASN A 21 12.09 8.46 -33.75
N PHE A 22 11.08 8.13 -34.56
CA PHE A 22 9.74 7.81 -34.07
C PHE A 22 9.70 6.61 -33.12
N ALA A 23 10.66 5.69 -33.17
CA ALA A 23 10.79 4.61 -32.19
C ALA A 23 10.99 5.12 -30.75
N THR A 24 11.64 6.29 -30.60
CA THR A 24 11.82 6.94 -29.30
C THR A 24 10.49 7.41 -28.72
N LEU A 25 9.55 7.86 -29.57
CA LEU A 25 8.19 8.20 -29.13
C LEU A 25 7.47 7.00 -28.50
N VAL A 26 7.55 5.83 -29.13
CA VAL A 26 6.95 4.59 -28.59
C VAL A 26 7.57 4.21 -27.24
N ARG A 27 8.89 4.40 -27.09
CA ARG A 27 9.60 4.16 -25.83
C ARG A 27 9.14 5.12 -24.75
N VAL A 28 9.00 6.42 -25.05
CA VAL A 28 8.50 7.44 -24.12
C VAL A 28 7.09 7.10 -23.66
N VAL A 29 6.19 6.71 -24.58
CA VAL A 29 4.82 6.30 -24.22
C VAL A 29 4.84 5.07 -23.31
N ARG A 30 5.68 4.07 -23.60
CA ARG A 30 5.83 2.88 -22.72
C ARG A 30 6.27 3.26 -21.31
N TRP A 31 7.23 4.17 -21.19
CA TRP A 31 7.68 4.68 -19.88
C TRP A 31 6.59 5.48 -19.17
N GLY A 32 5.87 6.35 -19.86
CA GLY A 32 4.74 7.09 -19.29
C GLY A 32 3.65 6.17 -18.74
N ARG A 33 3.29 5.10 -19.47
CA ARG A 33 2.35 4.08 -19.00
C ARG A 33 2.87 3.32 -17.77
N SER A 34 4.17 3.05 -17.72
CA SER A 34 4.80 2.40 -16.56
C SER A 34 4.77 3.29 -15.33
N VAL A 35 5.11 4.57 -15.47
CA VAL A 35 5.06 5.55 -14.36
C VAL A 35 3.65 5.65 -13.81
N TYR A 36 2.64 5.77 -14.67
CA TYR A 36 1.24 5.80 -14.24
C TYR A 36 0.86 4.55 -13.44
N ALA A 37 1.18 3.35 -13.96
CA ALA A 37 0.90 2.10 -13.25
C ALA A 37 1.65 1.99 -11.91
N ASN A 38 2.89 2.46 -11.84
CA ASN A 38 3.67 2.47 -10.60
C ASN A 38 3.10 3.43 -9.56
N ILE A 39 2.62 4.61 -9.97
CA ILE A 39 1.92 5.56 -9.10
C ILE A 39 0.64 4.93 -8.54
N GLN A 40 -0.13 4.21 -9.36
CA GLN A 40 -1.33 3.51 -8.87
C GLN A 40 -0.99 2.48 -7.80
N LYS A 41 0.04 1.64 -8.01
CA LYS A 41 0.50 0.66 -7.02
C LYS A 41 0.91 1.32 -5.71
N PHE A 42 1.68 2.41 -5.80
CA PHE A 42 2.10 3.19 -4.63
C PHE A 42 0.90 3.74 -3.86
N ILE A 43 -0.08 4.35 -4.56
CA ILE A 43 -1.27 4.90 -3.92
C ILE A 43 -2.12 3.80 -3.26
N GLN A 44 -2.25 2.64 -3.89
CA GLN A 44 -2.94 1.50 -3.29
C GLN A 44 -2.27 1.07 -1.99
N PHE A 45 -0.95 0.95 -2.00
CA PHE A 45 -0.17 0.59 -0.80
C PHE A 45 -0.37 1.63 0.30
N GLN A 46 -0.07 2.90 0.02
CA GLN A 46 -0.15 4.00 0.98
C GLN A 46 -1.55 4.16 1.57
N LEU A 47 -2.59 4.06 0.74
CA LEU A 47 -3.96 4.20 1.20
C LEU A 47 -4.37 3.02 2.10
N THR A 48 -3.92 1.80 1.78
CA THR A 48 -4.19 0.62 2.62
C THR A 48 -3.55 0.76 4.00
N VAL A 49 -2.27 1.15 4.05
CA VAL A 49 -1.52 1.39 5.30
C VAL A 49 -2.20 2.46 6.15
N ASN A 50 -2.49 3.63 5.55
CA ASN A 50 -3.06 4.77 6.25
C ASN A 50 -4.49 4.49 6.77
N VAL A 51 -5.33 3.85 5.96
CA VAL A 51 -6.70 3.50 6.37
C VAL A 51 -6.69 2.49 7.51
N ALA A 52 -5.85 1.44 7.42
CA ALA A 52 -5.73 0.45 8.48
C ALA A 52 -5.20 1.07 9.79
N ALA A 53 -4.15 1.90 9.70
CA ALA A 53 -3.57 2.62 10.85
C ALA A 53 -4.58 3.55 11.52
N LEU A 54 -5.38 4.27 10.73
CA LEU A 54 -6.40 5.17 11.26
C LEU A 54 -7.50 4.38 11.97
N ILE A 55 -8.05 3.35 11.33
CA ILE A 55 -9.17 2.57 11.88
C ILE A 55 -8.75 1.89 13.19
N ILE A 56 -7.59 1.24 13.23
CA ILE A 56 -7.15 0.57 14.46
C ILE A 56 -6.98 1.55 15.62
N ASN A 57 -6.35 2.71 15.38
CA ASN A 57 -6.10 3.69 16.44
C ASN A 57 -7.41 4.28 16.95
N VAL A 58 -8.34 4.61 16.05
CA VAL A 58 -9.67 5.14 16.44
C VAL A 58 -10.47 4.09 17.21
N VAL A 59 -10.58 2.86 16.69
CA VAL A 59 -11.37 1.81 17.35
C VAL A 59 -10.76 1.42 18.69
N SER A 60 -9.43 1.33 18.79
CA SER A 60 -8.76 1.02 20.05
C SER A 60 -8.92 2.14 21.08
N ALA A 61 -8.74 3.40 20.68
CA ALA A 61 -8.92 4.54 21.57
C ALA A 61 -10.35 4.61 22.13
N VAL A 62 -11.36 4.38 21.29
CA VAL A 62 -12.77 4.40 21.71
C VAL A 62 -13.11 3.22 22.63
N SER A 63 -12.58 2.03 22.35
CA SER A 63 -12.97 0.83 23.11
C SER A 63 -12.15 0.57 24.36
N SER A 64 -10.86 0.88 24.35
CA SER A 64 -9.93 0.56 25.44
C SER A 64 -9.36 1.80 26.13
N GLY A 65 -9.55 3.01 25.57
CA GLY A 65 -8.92 4.24 26.05
C GLY A 65 -7.45 4.39 25.63
N ASP A 66 -6.75 3.27 25.43
CA ASP A 66 -5.34 3.24 25.05
C ASP A 66 -5.12 2.94 23.55
N VAL A 67 -4.11 3.62 23.00
CA VAL A 67 -3.69 3.46 21.61
C VAL A 67 -2.54 2.45 21.54
N PRO A 68 -2.67 1.37 20.75
CA PRO A 68 -1.70 0.27 20.77
C PRO A 68 -0.41 0.63 20.03
N LEU A 69 -0.45 1.66 19.17
CA LEU A 69 0.67 2.19 18.42
C LEU A 69 1.05 3.57 18.94
N ASN A 70 2.29 3.72 19.40
CA ASN A 70 2.81 5.00 19.87
C ASN A 70 2.98 5.97 18.68
N ALA A 71 2.90 7.28 18.92
CA ALA A 71 3.15 8.32 17.92
C ALA A 71 4.50 8.14 17.20
N VAL A 72 5.56 7.77 17.92
CA VAL A 72 6.88 7.50 17.33
C VAL A 72 6.87 6.27 16.42
N GLN A 73 6.11 5.23 16.79
CA GLN A 73 5.96 4.01 15.99
C GLN A 73 5.17 4.27 14.71
N LEU A 74 4.12 5.11 14.78
CA LEU A 74 3.37 5.55 13.60
C LEU A 74 4.22 6.43 12.68
N LEU A 75 5.03 7.32 13.26
CA LEU A 75 5.97 8.14 12.48
C LEU A 75 6.97 7.25 11.74
N TRP A 76 7.51 6.21 12.38
CA TRP A 76 8.41 5.26 11.74
C TRP A 76 7.78 4.60 10.52
N VAL A 77 6.54 4.11 10.64
CA VAL A 77 5.82 3.49 9.52
C VAL A 77 5.59 4.50 8.40
N ASN A 78 5.02 5.67 8.73
CA ASN A 78 4.64 6.67 7.73
C ASN A 78 5.82 7.37 7.07
N LEU A 79 6.96 7.52 7.76
CA LEU A 79 8.10 8.28 7.26
C LEU A 79 9.14 7.38 6.60
N ILE A 80 9.41 6.20 7.16
CA ILE A 80 10.55 5.38 6.72
C ILE A 80 10.07 4.18 5.93
N MET A 81 9.11 3.41 6.45
CA MET A 81 8.59 2.26 5.71
C MET A 81 7.87 2.69 4.44
N ASP A 82 7.03 3.71 4.52
CA ASP A 82 6.27 4.19 3.36
C ASP A 82 7.16 4.83 2.30
N THR A 83 8.21 5.57 2.69
CA THR A 83 9.14 6.16 1.71
C THR A 83 10.01 5.10 1.03
N LEU A 84 10.45 4.09 1.78
CA LEU A 84 11.16 2.95 1.22
C LEU A 84 10.25 2.14 0.29
N GLY A 85 9.02 1.85 0.71
CA GLY A 85 8.03 1.14 -0.12
C GLY A 85 7.64 1.94 -1.38
N ALA A 86 7.52 3.27 -1.26
CA ALA A 86 7.30 4.17 -2.40
C ALA A 86 8.43 4.05 -3.42
N LEU A 87 9.68 4.09 -2.96
CA LEU A 87 10.85 3.93 -3.82
C LEU A 87 10.86 2.55 -4.49
N ALA A 88 10.51 1.49 -3.76
CA ALA A 88 10.47 0.12 -4.27
C ALA A 88 9.42 -0.07 -5.38
N LEU A 89 8.23 0.51 -5.19
CA LEU A 89 7.11 0.40 -6.13
C LEU A 89 7.23 1.39 -7.31
N ALA A 90 7.83 2.56 -7.11
CA ALA A 90 8.03 3.56 -8.15
C ALA A 90 9.09 3.14 -9.19
N THR A 91 10.12 2.42 -8.75
CA THR A 91 11.30 2.06 -9.56
C THR A 91 11.12 0.77 -10.38
N GLU A 92 9.91 0.20 -10.43
CA GLU A 92 9.67 -1.00 -11.21
C GLU A 92 9.81 -0.77 -12.73
N PRO A 93 10.59 -1.60 -13.45
CA PRO A 93 10.80 -1.43 -14.88
C PRO A 93 9.53 -1.72 -15.70
N PRO A 94 9.41 -1.13 -16.90
CA PRO A 94 8.23 -1.29 -17.75
C PRO A 94 8.05 -2.75 -18.18
N ASN A 95 6.85 -3.28 -17.95
CA ASN A 95 6.46 -4.61 -18.41
C ASN A 95 5.84 -4.54 -19.82
N ASN A 96 6.19 -5.48 -20.70
CA ASN A 96 5.72 -5.50 -22.09
C ASN A 96 4.20 -5.68 -22.22
N HIS A 97 3.55 -6.33 -21.26
CA HIS A 97 2.08 -6.43 -21.20
C HIS A 97 1.38 -5.07 -21.04
N LEU A 98 2.08 -4.04 -20.53
CA LEU A 98 1.48 -2.71 -20.39
C LEU A 98 1.06 -2.14 -21.75
N MET A 99 1.78 -2.44 -22.83
CA MET A 99 1.43 -1.92 -24.16
C MET A 99 0.20 -2.58 -24.78
N GLN A 100 -0.21 -3.77 -24.31
CA GLN A 100 -1.37 -4.50 -24.83
C GLN A 100 -2.71 -4.00 -24.28
N ARG A 101 -2.68 -3.27 -23.15
CA ARG A 101 -3.88 -2.68 -22.56
C ARG A 101 -4.33 -1.45 -23.38
N PRO A 102 -5.63 -1.13 -23.44
CA PRO A 102 -6.09 0.14 -24.01
C PRO A 102 -5.53 1.35 -23.22
N PRO A 103 -5.45 2.54 -23.83
CA PRO A 103 -5.07 3.75 -23.13
C PRO A 103 -6.11 4.10 -22.05
N VAL A 104 -5.63 4.58 -20.91
CA VAL A 104 -6.48 5.02 -19.79
C VAL A 104 -7.23 6.30 -20.20
N GLY A 105 -8.55 6.30 -20.09
CA GLY A 105 -9.37 7.46 -20.41
C GLY A 105 -9.13 8.63 -19.45
N ARG A 106 -9.21 9.88 -19.95
CA ARG A 106 -9.05 11.10 -19.13
C ARG A 106 -10.02 11.22 -17.95
N ARG A 107 -11.13 10.48 -17.98
CA ARG A 107 -12.19 10.48 -16.96
C ARG A 107 -12.19 9.22 -16.09
N GLU A 108 -11.25 8.31 -16.30
CA GLU A 108 -11.14 7.12 -15.46
C GLU A 108 -10.57 7.49 -14.08
N PRO A 109 -11.14 6.96 -12.99
CA PRO A 109 -10.62 7.24 -11.66
C PRO A 109 -9.21 6.65 -11.51
N LEU A 110 -8.32 7.40 -10.86
CA LEU A 110 -6.96 6.96 -10.57
C LEU A 110 -6.94 5.67 -9.74
N ILE A 111 -7.90 5.53 -8.81
CA ILE A 111 -8.11 4.33 -8.00
C ILE A 111 -9.20 3.50 -8.67
N THR A 112 -8.82 2.34 -9.21
CA THR A 112 -9.76 1.42 -9.88
C THR A 112 -10.59 0.65 -8.86
N ASN A 113 -11.71 0.07 -9.30
CA ASN A 113 -12.53 -0.78 -8.42
C ASN A 113 -11.78 -2.02 -7.91
N ILE A 114 -10.85 -2.52 -8.72
CA ILE A 114 -9.98 -3.64 -8.35
C ILE A 114 -9.07 -3.24 -7.18
N MET A 115 -8.51 -2.02 -7.23
CA MET A 115 -7.71 -1.47 -6.13
C MET A 115 -8.57 -1.27 -4.87
N TRP A 116 -9.80 -0.78 -4.99
CA TRP A 116 -10.74 -0.64 -3.86
C TRP A 116 -11.07 -1.98 -3.22
N ARG A 117 -11.39 -3.02 -4.00
CA ARG A 117 -11.62 -4.38 -3.47
C ARG A 117 -10.39 -4.87 -2.69
N ASN A 118 -9.21 -4.79 -3.31
CA ASN A 118 -7.97 -5.26 -2.69
C ASN A 118 -7.65 -4.49 -1.39
N LEU A 119 -7.89 -3.16 -1.39
CA LEU A 119 -7.74 -2.30 -0.22
C LEU A 119 -8.69 -2.68 0.90
N LEU A 120 -9.99 -2.83 0.61
CA LEU A 120 -10.99 -3.12 1.64
C LEU A 120 -10.74 -4.48 2.29
N ILE A 121 -10.39 -5.50 1.52
CA ILE A 121 -10.09 -6.84 2.03
C ILE A 121 -8.84 -6.80 2.94
N MET A 122 -7.77 -6.14 2.48
CA MET A 122 -6.54 -6.02 3.27
C MET A 122 -6.73 -5.18 4.53
N ALA A 123 -7.37 -4.01 4.41
CA ALA A 123 -7.64 -3.15 5.55
C ALA A 123 -8.52 -3.85 6.58
N PHE A 124 -9.57 -4.55 6.15
CA PHE A 124 -10.42 -5.34 7.05
C PHE A 124 -9.63 -6.44 7.77
N TYR A 125 -8.78 -7.17 7.05
CA TYR A 125 -7.92 -8.20 7.64
C TYR A 125 -6.93 -7.63 8.67
N GLN A 126 -6.22 -6.56 8.31
CA GLN A 126 -5.27 -5.90 9.21
C GLN A 126 -5.98 -5.42 10.47
N VAL A 127 -7.12 -4.75 10.33
CA VAL A 127 -7.93 -4.28 11.46
C VAL A 127 -8.42 -5.45 12.32
N ALA A 128 -8.95 -6.52 11.71
CA ALA A 128 -9.46 -7.68 12.45
C ALA A 128 -8.37 -8.38 13.27
N ILE A 129 -7.19 -8.61 12.69
CA ILE A 129 -6.07 -9.22 13.42
C ILE A 129 -5.59 -8.31 14.53
N LEU A 130 -5.34 -7.04 14.24
CA LEU A 130 -4.74 -6.16 15.22
C LEU A 130 -5.72 -5.85 16.36
N LEU A 131 -7.02 -5.71 16.09
CA LEU A 131 -8.02 -5.61 17.16
C LEU A 131 -8.08 -6.90 17.99
N THR A 132 -8.03 -8.07 17.35
CA THR A 132 -7.94 -9.35 18.08
C THR A 132 -6.71 -9.38 18.98
N LEU A 133 -5.57 -8.87 18.52
CA LEU A 133 -4.36 -8.74 19.33
C LEU A 133 -4.48 -7.67 20.43
N THR A 134 -5.19 -6.57 20.20
CA THR A 134 -5.42 -5.55 21.23
C THR A 134 -6.27 -6.10 22.37
N PHE A 135 -7.38 -6.79 22.06
CA PHE A 135 -8.32 -7.30 23.08
C PHE A 135 -7.90 -8.63 23.68
N LYS A 136 -7.42 -9.58 22.86
CA LYS A 136 -7.04 -10.92 23.32
C LYS A 136 -5.53 -11.09 23.51
N GLY A 137 -4.72 -10.08 23.22
CA GLY A 137 -3.25 -10.19 23.31
C GLY A 137 -2.75 -10.61 24.68
N VAL A 138 -3.33 -10.09 25.77
CA VAL A 138 -2.91 -10.42 27.14
C VAL A 138 -3.14 -11.91 27.47
N SER A 139 -4.31 -12.45 27.09
CA SER A 139 -4.66 -13.86 27.27
C SER A 139 -3.88 -14.77 26.31
N LEU A 140 -3.71 -14.34 25.06
CA LEU A 140 -3.00 -15.09 24.01
C LEU A 140 -1.51 -15.22 24.31
N LEU A 141 -0.90 -14.19 24.90
CA LEU A 141 0.50 -14.15 25.30
C LEU A 141 0.75 -14.81 26.67
N ARG A 142 -0.30 -15.31 27.34
CA ARG A 142 -0.26 -15.89 28.70
C ARG A 142 0.44 -14.98 29.73
N LEU A 143 0.21 -13.67 29.63
CA LEU A 143 0.85 -12.66 30.49
C LEU A 143 0.09 -12.38 31.79
N GLU A 144 -0.91 -13.21 32.15
CA GLU A 144 -1.75 -13.03 33.35
C GLU A 144 -0.97 -13.05 34.67
N HIS A 145 0.25 -13.59 34.68
CA HIS A 145 1.08 -13.72 35.88
C HIS A 145 2.22 -12.69 35.98
N ASP A 146 2.36 -11.80 34.98
CA ASP A 146 3.45 -10.83 34.91
C ASP A 146 3.02 -9.43 35.38
N ASN A 147 3.99 -8.56 35.67
CA ASN A 147 3.71 -7.19 36.11
C ASN A 147 2.84 -6.46 35.04
N PRO A 148 1.66 -5.90 35.37
CA PRO A 148 0.71 -5.36 34.39
C PRO A 148 1.33 -4.30 33.45
N ALA A 149 2.24 -3.47 33.96
CA ALA A 149 2.94 -2.47 33.16
C ALA A 149 3.90 -3.10 32.12
N HIS A 150 4.53 -4.22 32.45
CA HIS A 150 5.41 -4.92 31.51
C HIS A 150 4.59 -5.65 30.43
N ALA A 151 3.48 -6.27 30.83
CA ALA A 151 2.58 -6.97 29.92
C ALA A 151 2.00 -6.03 28.84
N GLU A 152 1.67 -4.80 29.22
CA GLU A 152 1.13 -3.81 28.28
C GLU A 152 2.16 -3.34 27.24
N ILE A 153 3.39 -3.05 27.68
CA ILE A 153 4.47 -2.63 26.76
C ILE A 153 4.84 -3.78 25.81
N LEU A 154 4.88 -5.02 26.30
CA LEU A 154 5.13 -6.19 25.47
C LEU A 154 4.02 -6.41 24.43
N LYS A 155 2.75 -6.27 24.83
CA LYS A 155 1.58 -6.31 23.94
C LYS A 155 1.69 -5.24 22.84
N ASN A 156 1.96 -3.99 23.21
CA ASN A 156 2.07 -2.89 22.25
C ASN A 156 3.25 -3.09 21.29
N THR A 157 4.38 -3.61 21.79
CA THR A 157 5.52 -3.97 20.93
C THR A 157 5.16 -5.09 19.95
N PHE A 158 4.43 -6.12 20.40
CA PHE A 158 4.00 -7.22 19.55
C PHE A 158 2.99 -6.76 18.48
N ILE A 159 2.07 -5.86 18.82
CA ILE A 159 1.14 -5.24 17.86
C ILE A 159 1.91 -4.41 16.84
N PHE A 160 2.86 -3.59 17.28
CA PHE A 160 3.73 -2.82 16.40
C PHE A 160 4.51 -3.72 15.43
N ASN A 161 5.14 -4.78 15.93
CA ASN A 161 5.89 -5.70 15.08
C ASN A 161 4.99 -6.40 14.06
N THR A 162 3.83 -6.88 14.49
CA THR A 162 2.86 -7.54 13.60
C THR A 162 2.33 -6.57 12.56
N PHE A 163 2.06 -5.33 12.94
CA PHE A 163 1.62 -4.28 12.02
C PHE A 163 2.66 -3.99 10.94
N VAL A 164 3.93 -3.79 11.33
CA VAL A 164 5.03 -3.57 10.39
C VAL A 164 5.18 -4.73 9.41
N LEU A 165 5.18 -5.96 9.93
CA LEU A 165 5.26 -7.13 9.07
C LEU A 165 4.07 -7.17 8.11
N LEU A 166 2.83 -7.00 8.58
CA LEU A 166 1.65 -6.92 7.72
C LEU A 166 1.78 -5.89 6.59
N GLN A 167 2.44 -4.76 6.83
CA GLN A 167 2.69 -3.77 5.77
C GLN A 167 3.71 -4.24 4.75
N VAL A 168 4.80 -4.90 5.16
CA VAL A 168 5.73 -5.54 4.21
C VAL A 168 4.95 -6.49 3.29
N PHE A 169 4.05 -7.33 3.83
CA PHE A 169 3.23 -8.22 3.00
C PHE A 169 2.21 -7.47 2.11
N SER A 170 1.65 -6.37 2.61
CA SER A 170 0.78 -5.48 1.83
C SER A 170 1.51 -4.88 0.62
N GLU A 171 2.78 -4.52 0.78
CA GLU A 171 3.65 -4.00 -0.28
C GLU A 171 3.81 -5.02 -1.42
N PHE A 172 4.07 -6.28 -1.09
CA PHE A 172 4.09 -7.37 -2.07
C PHE A 172 2.77 -7.50 -2.83
N ASN A 173 1.64 -7.37 -2.15
CA ASN A 173 0.33 -7.47 -2.81
C ASN A 173 0.03 -6.27 -3.73
N ALA A 174 0.43 -5.07 -3.31
CA ALA A 174 0.26 -3.83 -4.08
C ALA A 174 1.08 -3.81 -5.38
N ARG A 175 2.20 -4.54 -5.43
CA ARG A 175 3.06 -4.65 -6.61
C ARG A 175 2.34 -5.15 -7.87
N LYS A 176 1.40 -6.08 -7.72
CA LYS A 176 0.64 -6.67 -8.84
C LYS A 176 -0.85 -6.79 -8.49
N PRO A 177 -1.64 -5.71 -8.64
CA PRO A 177 -3.05 -5.70 -8.25
C PRO A 177 -3.93 -6.63 -9.10
N ASP A 178 -3.58 -6.82 -10.38
CA ASP A 178 -4.39 -7.54 -11.36
C ASP A 178 -3.91 -8.99 -11.63
N GLU A 179 -2.69 -9.35 -11.25
CA GLU A 179 -2.15 -10.70 -11.50
C GLU A 179 -2.28 -11.59 -10.25
N LEU A 180 -2.73 -12.83 -10.46
CA LEU A 180 -2.82 -13.86 -9.40
C LEU A 180 -1.42 -14.32 -8.92
N ASN A 181 -0.39 -14.20 -9.76
CA ASN A 181 0.98 -14.62 -9.42
C ASN A 181 1.79 -13.44 -8.85
N ILE A 182 1.65 -13.20 -7.54
CA ILE A 182 2.41 -12.20 -6.77
C ILE A 182 3.92 -12.47 -6.85
N PHE A 183 4.32 -13.75 -6.98
CA PHE A 183 5.71 -14.20 -7.03
C PHE A 183 6.40 -14.10 -8.40
N LYS A 184 5.65 -13.89 -9.49
CA LYS A 184 6.23 -13.89 -10.84
C LYS A 184 7.00 -12.58 -11.08
N GLY A 185 8.33 -12.66 -11.17
CA GLY A 185 9.21 -11.52 -11.40
C GLY A 185 9.79 -10.88 -10.12
N ILE A 186 9.60 -11.51 -8.95
CA ILE A 186 10.20 -11.03 -7.70
C ILE A 186 11.72 -11.02 -7.76
N ALA A 187 12.32 -12.14 -8.21
CA ALA A 187 13.77 -12.28 -8.35
C ALA A 187 14.39 -11.36 -9.41
N GLY A 188 13.58 -10.77 -10.30
CA GLY A 188 14.07 -9.86 -11.35
C GLY A 188 14.34 -8.44 -10.85
N ASN A 189 13.66 -7.99 -9.78
CA ASN A 189 13.83 -6.65 -9.23
C ASN A 189 14.66 -6.69 -7.93
N LYS A 190 15.99 -6.61 -8.09
CA LYS A 190 16.94 -6.63 -6.97
C LYS A 190 16.73 -5.46 -6.01
N LEU A 191 16.27 -4.32 -6.51
CA LEU A 191 16.01 -3.12 -5.70
C LEU A 191 14.83 -3.37 -4.74
N PHE A 192 13.74 -3.96 -5.22
CA PHE A 192 12.59 -4.34 -4.40
C PHE A 192 12.98 -5.32 -3.28
N ILE A 193 13.75 -6.36 -3.59
CA ILE A 193 14.23 -7.33 -2.59
C ILE A 193 15.16 -6.64 -1.58
N ALA A 194 16.06 -5.77 -2.04
CA ALA A 194 16.97 -5.04 -1.17
C ALA A 194 16.20 -4.14 -0.19
N ILE A 195 15.16 -3.43 -0.65
CA ILE A 195 14.35 -2.58 0.21
C ILE A 195 13.62 -3.40 1.28
N ILE A 196 13.00 -4.53 0.92
CA ILE A 196 12.34 -5.41 1.89
C ILE A 196 13.33 -5.99 2.90
N ALA A 197 14.53 -6.37 2.45
CA ALA A 197 15.58 -6.84 3.36
C ALA A 197 16.00 -5.73 4.33
N ILE A 198 16.18 -4.50 3.82
CA ILE A 198 16.53 -3.34 4.64
C ILE A 198 15.41 -3.02 5.65
N THR A 199 14.14 -3.04 5.25
CA THR A 199 13.02 -2.77 6.19
C THR A 199 12.92 -3.81 7.29
N VAL A 200 13.11 -5.10 6.97
CA VAL A 200 13.11 -6.17 7.98
C VAL A 200 14.31 -6.04 8.92
N VAL A 201 15.51 -5.76 8.41
CA VAL A 201 16.70 -5.55 9.25
C VAL A 201 16.52 -4.34 10.16
N LEU A 202 16.03 -3.21 9.62
CA LEU A 202 15.74 -2.02 10.42
C LEU A 202 14.69 -2.30 11.49
N GLN A 203 13.66 -3.10 11.18
CA GLN A 203 12.64 -3.51 12.15
C GLN A 203 13.24 -4.32 13.30
N VAL A 204 14.12 -5.28 13.02
CA VAL A 204 14.82 -6.06 14.05
C VAL A 204 15.69 -5.15 14.90
N LEU A 205 16.44 -4.23 14.27
CA LEU A 205 17.28 -3.27 14.98
C LEU A 205 16.46 -2.38 15.92
N ILE A 206 15.27 -1.94 15.48
CA ILE A 206 14.41 -1.09 16.30
C ILE A 206 13.94 -1.84 17.55
N ILE A 207 13.47 -3.07 17.39
CA ILE A 207 12.91 -3.87 18.49
C ILE A 207 14.00 -4.32 19.46
N GLU A 208 15.20 -4.66 18.99
CA GLU A 208 16.25 -5.20 19.85
C GLU A 208 17.13 -4.13 20.51
N PHE A 209 17.39 -3.02 19.82
CA PHE A 209 18.36 -2.00 20.23
C PHE A 209 17.75 -0.62 20.54
N LEU A 210 16.63 -0.23 19.92
CA LEU A 210 15.99 1.09 20.14
C LEU A 210 14.82 1.06 21.12
N GLY A 211 14.78 0.06 22.01
CA GLY A 211 13.73 -0.11 23.02
C GLY A 211 13.47 1.14 23.89
N LYS A 212 14.51 1.88 24.26
CA LYS A 212 14.39 3.11 25.07
C LYS A 212 13.75 4.28 24.32
N PHE A 213 13.94 4.39 23.01
CA PHE A 213 13.40 5.50 22.20
C PHE A 213 11.97 5.23 21.71
N THR A 214 11.65 3.96 21.47
CA THR A 214 10.36 3.54 20.91
C THR A 214 9.40 2.96 21.94
N THR A 215 9.82 2.94 23.21
CA THR A 215 9.12 2.28 24.33
C THR A 215 8.76 0.83 23.95
N THR A 216 9.75 0.09 23.43
CA THR A 216 9.58 -1.31 23.03
C THR A 216 10.42 -2.24 23.89
N VAL A 217 9.92 -3.47 24.07
CA VAL A 217 10.61 -4.54 24.82
C VAL A 217 11.09 -5.59 23.84
N ARG A 218 12.24 -6.21 24.14
CA ARG A 218 12.79 -7.30 23.33
C ARG A 218 11.78 -8.44 23.20
N LEU A 219 11.43 -8.77 21.97
CA LEU A 219 10.51 -9.86 21.67
C LEU A 219 11.21 -11.22 21.74
N SER A 220 10.53 -12.21 22.32
CA SER A 220 10.95 -13.61 22.22
C SER A 220 10.91 -14.09 20.76
N TRP A 221 11.80 -15.02 20.40
CA TRP A 221 11.82 -15.66 19.08
C TRP A 221 10.48 -16.32 18.71
N GLN A 222 9.73 -16.81 19.70
CA GLN A 222 8.39 -17.38 19.49
C GLN A 222 7.38 -16.33 19.01
N LEU A 223 7.45 -15.11 19.56
CA LEU A 223 6.57 -14.00 19.17
C LEU A 223 6.91 -13.48 17.78
N TRP A 224 8.20 -13.45 17.45
CA TRP A 224 8.65 -13.20 16.08
C TRP A 224 8.03 -14.20 15.10
N LEU A 225 8.12 -15.50 15.38
CA LEU A 225 7.52 -16.54 14.53
C LEU A 225 6.00 -16.38 14.40
N VAL A 226 5.28 -16.10 15.49
CA VAL A 226 3.82 -15.89 15.45
C VAL A 226 3.48 -14.66 14.60
N SER A 227 4.19 -13.54 14.77
CA SER A 227 3.96 -12.32 13.99
C SER A 227 4.23 -12.54 12.49
N ILE A 228 5.29 -13.27 12.15
CA ILE A 228 5.58 -13.67 10.76
C ILE A 228 4.48 -14.59 10.23
N GLY A 229 3.98 -15.54 11.03
CA GLY A 229 2.89 -16.44 10.65
C GLY A 229 1.59 -15.69 10.35
N LEU A 230 1.18 -14.75 11.21
CA LEU A 230 0.02 -13.89 10.99
C LEU A 230 0.17 -13.04 9.72
N ALA A 231 1.37 -12.55 9.48
CA ALA A 231 1.67 -11.76 8.31
C ALA A 231 1.68 -12.62 7.03
N PHE A 232 2.16 -13.86 7.10
CA PHE A 232 2.14 -14.81 5.98
C PHE A 232 0.71 -15.20 5.55
N ILE A 233 -0.23 -15.32 6.50
CA ILE A 233 -1.65 -15.60 6.20
C ILE A 233 -2.29 -14.51 5.34
N SER A 234 -1.74 -13.29 5.32
CA SER A 234 -2.22 -12.21 4.45
C SER A 234 -2.05 -12.53 2.96
N TRP A 235 -1.05 -13.33 2.55
CA TRP A 235 -0.82 -13.67 1.14
C TRP A 235 -1.90 -14.59 0.55
N PRO A 236 -2.25 -15.74 1.17
CA PRO A 236 -3.39 -16.54 0.73
C PRO A 236 -4.69 -15.76 0.72
N LEU A 237 -4.92 -14.91 1.73
CA LEU A 237 -6.14 -14.10 1.79
C LEU A 237 -6.20 -13.07 0.66
N ALA A 238 -5.06 -12.44 0.33
CA ALA A 238 -4.96 -11.55 -0.82
C ALA A 238 -5.27 -12.27 -2.14
N LEU A 239 -4.79 -13.51 -2.28
CA LEU A 239 -5.03 -14.36 -3.44
C LEU A 239 -6.52 -14.72 -3.56
N VAL A 240 -7.15 -15.15 -2.45
CA VAL A 240 -8.58 -15.47 -2.40
C VAL A 240 -9.43 -14.22 -2.65
N GLY A 241 -9.05 -13.07 -2.08
CA GLY A 241 -9.71 -11.80 -2.33
C GLY A 241 -9.65 -11.37 -3.80
N LYS A 242 -8.59 -11.73 -4.52
CA LYS A 242 -8.49 -11.49 -5.97
C LYS A 242 -9.45 -12.36 -6.80
N LEU A 243 -9.91 -13.50 -6.28
CA LEU A 243 -10.89 -14.37 -6.93
C LEU A 243 -12.33 -13.82 -6.86
N ILE A 244 -12.60 -12.87 -5.97
CA ILE A 244 -13.93 -12.27 -5.84
C ILE A 244 -14.16 -11.32 -7.02
N PRO A 245 -15.17 -11.54 -7.88
CA PRO A 245 -15.44 -10.68 -9.04
C PRO A 245 -15.84 -9.27 -8.58
N VAL A 246 -15.33 -8.26 -9.29
CA VAL A 246 -15.55 -6.84 -8.96
C VAL A 246 -16.66 -6.29 -9.85
N PRO A 247 -17.59 -5.47 -9.32
CA PRO A 247 -18.56 -4.75 -10.13
C PRO A 247 -17.90 -3.72 -11.06
N ASP A 248 -18.41 -3.60 -12.29
CA ASP A 248 -17.93 -2.63 -13.29
C ASP A 248 -18.19 -1.15 -12.90
N ARG A 249 -19.01 -0.88 -11.87
CA ARG A 249 -19.36 0.48 -11.44
C ARG A 249 -18.38 1.04 -10.42
N PRO A 250 -17.97 2.32 -10.53
CA PRO A 250 -17.09 2.96 -9.55
C PRO A 250 -17.61 2.80 -8.12
N PHE A 251 -16.80 2.29 -7.18
CA PHE A 251 -17.19 2.13 -5.77
C PHE A 251 -17.70 3.45 -5.14
N LEU A 252 -17.20 4.60 -5.59
CA LEU A 252 -17.65 5.92 -5.13
C LEU A 252 -19.04 6.31 -5.65
N GLU A 253 -19.47 5.83 -6.83
CA GLU A 253 -20.83 6.05 -7.33
C GLU A 253 -21.86 5.22 -6.56
N MET A 254 -21.45 4.07 -6.01
CA MET A 254 -22.29 3.27 -5.11
C MET A 254 -22.59 4.02 -3.80
N PHE A 255 -21.58 4.65 -3.19
CA PHE A 255 -21.79 5.51 -2.00
C PHE A 255 -22.58 6.80 -2.33
N SER A 256 -22.39 7.38 -3.52
CA SER A 256 -23.18 8.52 -3.97
C SER A 256 -24.68 8.22 -4.10
N CYS A 257 -25.08 6.96 -4.24
CA CYS A 257 -26.49 6.58 -4.29
C CYS A 257 -27.16 6.58 -2.90
N CYS A 258 -26.38 6.52 -1.81
CA CYS A 258 -26.87 6.63 -0.43
C CYS A 258 -27.06 8.08 0.06
N CYS A 259 -26.59 9.09 -0.69
CA CYS A 259 -26.84 10.50 -0.39
C CYS A 259 -27.64 11.16 -1.55
N PRO A 260 -28.98 11.24 -1.48
CA PRO A 260 -29.84 11.66 -2.59
C PRO A 260 -29.88 13.19 -2.81
N GLY A 261 -28.82 13.93 -2.48
CA GLY A 261 -28.84 15.40 -2.46
C GLY A 261 -28.10 16.15 -3.57
N LYS A 262 -27.44 15.47 -4.52
CA LYS A 262 -26.50 16.15 -5.45
C LYS A 262 -26.64 15.76 -6.92
N LYS A 263 -27.84 15.38 -7.38
CA LYS A 263 -28.07 14.94 -8.78
C LYS A 263 -28.56 16.02 -9.76
N GLU A 264 -28.90 17.24 -9.33
CA GLU A 264 -29.50 18.20 -10.25
C GLU A 264 -28.51 19.10 -11.04
N GLY A 265 -27.24 19.21 -10.62
CA GLY A 265 -26.27 20.08 -11.31
C GLY A 265 -25.52 19.48 -12.50
N LEU A 266 -25.45 18.14 -12.63
CA LEU A 266 -24.55 17.48 -13.58
C LEU A 266 -25.20 16.97 -14.87
N MET A 267 -26.53 17.03 -14.97
CA MET A 267 -27.29 16.57 -16.14
C MET A 267 -27.54 17.66 -17.20
N MET A 268 -27.27 18.94 -16.90
CA MET A 268 -27.45 20.03 -17.88
C MET A 268 -26.25 20.27 -18.80
N GLY A 269 -25.04 19.81 -18.46
CA GLY A 269 -23.84 20.04 -19.27
C GLY A 269 -23.59 19.05 -20.42
N ARG A 270 -24.49 18.07 -20.64
CA ARG A 270 -24.31 16.99 -21.64
C ARG A 270 -25.03 17.22 -22.97
N LYS A 271 -25.72 18.36 -23.14
CA LYS A 271 -26.43 18.71 -24.38
C LYS A 271 -26.07 20.13 -24.85
N ALA A 272 -24.81 20.41 -25.15
CA ALA A 272 -24.43 21.57 -25.97
C ALA A 272 -22.95 21.51 -26.35
N VAL A 273 -22.55 20.57 -27.20
CA VAL A 273 -21.49 20.80 -28.21
C VAL A 273 -21.76 19.80 -29.35
N VAL A 274 -22.51 20.25 -30.35
CA VAL A 274 -22.36 19.84 -31.76
C VAL A 274 -21.79 21.07 -32.45
#